data_AF-A0A6N9PRF1-F1
#
_entry.id   AF-A0A6N9PRF1-F1
#
_cell.length_a   1.000
_cell.length_b   1.000
_cell.length_c   1.000
_cell.angle_alpha   90.00
_cell.angle_beta   90.00
_cell.angle_gamma   90.00
#
_symmetry.space_group_name_H-M   'P 1'
#
loop_
_entity.id
_entity.type
_entity.pdbx_description
1 polymer ?
#
loop_
_entity_poly.entity_id
_entity_poly.type
_entity_poly.pdbx_seq_one_letter_code
_entity_poly.pdbx_strand_id
1 'polypeptide(L)'
;MRTGLTKRQKTTGIFFDEQSSIIEVQTHNTDLKKRLGTYAQQYPDLCRQTDDDGKGGLTFEIEKGRLSFRLTAPYSEERRSKASAWAKARGIQAEK
;
A
#
# COMPACT_ATOMS: atom_id res chain seq x y z
N MET A 1 -12.62 2.84 -14.75
CA MET A 1 -12.89 4.26 -14.51
C MET A 1 -11.79 5.11 -15.16
N ARG A 2 -12.10 5.93 -16.17
CA ARG A 2 -11.12 6.82 -16.83
C ARG A 2 -11.05 8.11 -16.01
N THR A 3 -9.98 8.28 -15.25
CA THR A 3 -9.80 9.38 -14.30
C THR A 3 -9.22 10.65 -14.93
N GLY A 4 -8.96 10.65 -16.24
CA GLY A 4 -8.26 11.75 -16.93
C GLY A 4 -6.77 11.92 -16.54
N LEU A 5 -6.31 11.21 -15.50
CA LEU A 5 -4.95 11.29 -14.96
C LEU A 5 -4.02 10.25 -15.60
N THR A 6 -2.81 10.69 -15.96
CA THR A 6 -1.71 9.81 -16.35
C THR A 6 -1.25 8.97 -15.16
N LYS A 7 -0.56 7.84 -15.41
CA LYS A 7 0.01 7.00 -14.34
C LYS A 7 0.95 7.79 -13.43
N ARG A 8 1.70 8.75 -13.97
CA ARG A 8 2.63 9.60 -13.20
C ARG A 8 1.92 10.57 -12.25
N GLN A 9 0.73 11.06 -12.65
CA GLN A 9 -0.08 11.93 -11.80
C GLN A 9 -0.79 11.18 -10.67
N LYS A 10 -0.92 9.85 -10.77
CA LYS A 10 -1.51 9.00 -9.73
C LYS A 10 -0.51 8.72 -8.62
N THR A 11 -0.28 9.72 -7.78
CA THR A 11 0.64 9.63 -6.66
C THR A 11 -0.05 9.04 -5.43
N THR A 12 0.76 8.58 -4.48
CA THR A 12 0.33 8.24 -3.12
C THR A 12 1.12 9.12 -2.17
N GLY A 13 0.41 9.94 -1.40
CA GLY A 13 0.96 10.76 -0.33
C GLY A 13 0.65 10.11 1.02
N ILE A 14 1.63 10.08 1.91
CA ILE A 14 1.47 9.59 3.28
C ILE A 14 2.05 10.67 4.18
N PHE A 15 1.19 11.29 4.96
CA PHE A 15 1.52 12.45 5.79
C PHE A 15 1.57 12.02 7.25
N PHE A 16 2.72 12.27 7.86
CA PHE A 16 2.94 12.12 9.28
C PHE A 16 3.13 13.52 9.86
N ASP A 17 2.41 13.81 10.93
CA ASP A 17 2.73 14.93 11.80
C ASP A 17 3.20 14.40 13.17
N GLU A 18 3.85 15.26 13.94
CA GLU A 18 4.37 14.91 15.28
C GLU A 18 3.36 15.15 16.40
N GLN A 19 2.26 15.85 16.12
CA GLN A 19 1.28 16.25 17.12
C GLN A 19 0.16 15.20 17.28
N SER A 20 -0.15 14.48 16.20
CA SER A 20 -1.28 13.61 16.02
C SER A 20 -0.85 12.14 16.09
N SER A 21 -1.72 11.32 16.68
CA SER A 21 -1.64 9.87 16.56
C SER A 21 -2.22 9.37 15.24
N ILE A 22 -2.75 10.26 14.39
CA ILE A 22 -3.38 9.92 13.11
C ILE A 22 -2.48 10.36 11.96
N ILE A 23 -2.39 9.51 10.96
CA ILE A 23 -1.73 9.80 9.68
C ILE A 23 -2.78 9.91 8.58
N GLU A 24 -2.45 10.71 7.58
CA GLU A 24 -3.28 10.83 6.39
C GLU A 24 -2.63 10.08 5.21
N VAL A 25 -3.42 9.22 4.57
CA VAL A 25 -3.01 8.46 3.38
C VAL A 25 -3.90 8.86 2.22
N GLN A 26 -3.33 9.57 1.26
CA GLN A 26 -3.97 9.91 -0.01
C GLN A 26 -3.45 8.98 -1.10
N THR A 27 -4.32 8.23 -1.77
CA THR A 27 -3.84 7.27 -2.78
C THR A 27 -4.78 7.06 -3.96
N HIS A 28 -4.18 6.99 -5.15
CA HIS A 28 -4.83 6.55 -6.39
C HIS A 28 -4.62 5.06 -6.67
N ASN A 29 -3.81 4.36 -5.86
CA ASN A 29 -3.49 2.95 -6.07
C ASN A 29 -4.71 2.07 -5.74
N THR A 30 -5.22 1.34 -6.74
CA THR A 30 -6.44 0.52 -6.60
C THR A 30 -6.33 -0.54 -5.51
N ASP A 31 -5.20 -1.24 -5.43
CA ASP A 31 -5.04 -2.34 -4.47
C ASP A 31 -4.89 -1.81 -3.05
N LEU A 32 -4.16 -0.70 -2.89
CA LEU A 32 -4.03 -0.03 -1.60
C LEU A 32 -5.39 0.50 -1.12
N LYS A 33 -6.16 1.17 -1.99
CA LYS A 33 -7.52 1.63 -1.67
C LYS A 33 -8.43 0.51 -1.20
N LYS A 34 -8.43 -0.64 -1.89
CA LYS A 34 -9.24 -1.80 -1.49
C LYS A 34 -8.85 -2.33 -0.12
N ARG A 35 -7.55 -2.43 0.15
CA ARG A 35 -7.02 -2.87 1.45
C ARG A 35 -7.38 -1.89 2.56
N LEU A 36 -7.21 -0.59 2.34
CA LEU A 36 -7.57 0.45 3.30
C LEU A 36 -9.07 0.51 3.56
N GLY A 37 -9.89 0.43 2.51
CA GLY A 37 -11.36 0.38 2.66
C GLY A 37 -11.82 -0.86 3.45
N THR A 38 -11.25 -2.02 3.16
CA THR A 38 -11.54 -3.25 3.94
C THR A 38 -11.11 -3.09 5.40
N TYR A 39 -9.93 -2.52 5.64
CA TYR A 39 -9.42 -2.27 6.98
C TYR A 39 -10.28 -1.26 7.75
N ALA A 40 -10.73 -0.19 7.11
CA ALA A 40 -11.63 0.80 7.69
C ALA A 40 -13.00 0.22 8.06
N GLN A 41 -13.53 -0.70 7.24
CA GLN A 41 -14.78 -1.40 7.55
C GLN A 41 -14.65 -2.34 8.76
N GLN A 42 -13.50 -2.99 8.92
CA GLN A 42 -13.25 -3.91 10.04
C GLN A 42 -12.91 -3.16 11.34
N TYR A 43 -12.23 -2.02 11.24
CA TYR A 43 -11.70 -1.26 12.37
C TYR A 43 -12.01 0.24 12.22
N PRO A 44 -13.29 0.65 12.31
CA PRO A 44 -13.71 2.03 12.05
C PRO A 44 -13.11 3.06 13.03
N ASP A 45 -12.76 2.63 14.24
CA ASP A 45 -12.12 3.49 15.25
C ASP A 45 -10.64 3.76 14.95
N LEU A 46 -10.00 2.89 14.15
CA LEU A 46 -8.56 2.96 13.86
C LEU A 46 -8.27 3.47 12.44
N CYS A 47 -9.23 3.37 11.54
CA CYS A 47 -9.09 3.79 10.16
C CYS A 47 -10.44 4.21 9.59
N ARG A 48 -10.50 5.37 8.97
CA ARG A 48 -11.71 5.87 8.30
C ARG A 48 -11.36 6.54 6.98
N GLN A 49 -12.23 6.38 5.99
CA GLN A 49 -12.16 7.17 4.77
C GLN A 49 -12.71 8.56 5.07
N THR A 50 -11.96 9.60 4.72
CA THR A 50 -12.33 11.00 5.00
C THR A 50 -12.67 11.77 3.75
N ASP A 51 -12.13 11.41 2.59
CA ASP A 51 -12.36 12.12 1.33
C ASP A 51 -12.31 11.20 0.09
N ASP A 52 -12.95 11.65 -0.97
CA ASP A 52 -12.89 11.09 -2.34
C ASP A 52 -12.77 12.27 -3.32
N ASP A 53 -11.64 12.34 -4.03
CA ASP A 53 -11.34 13.47 -4.92
C ASP A 53 -12.20 13.47 -6.21
N GLY A 54 -13.07 12.48 -6.39
CA GLY A 54 -13.93 12.29 -7.57
C GLY A 54 -13.16 11.91 -8.84
N LYS A 55 -11.83 11.91 -8.79
CA LYS A 55 -10.88 11.48 -9.83
C LYS A 55 -10.26 10.12 -9.48
N GLY A 56 -10.83 9.43 -8.49
CA GLY A 56 -10.45 8.08 -8.10
C GLY A 56 -9.26 8.01 -7.15
N GLY A 57 -8.82 9.14 -6.58
CA GLY A 57 -8.01 9.18 -5.36
C GLY A 57 -8.92 9.13 -4.13
N LEU A 58 -8.51 8.37 -3.11
CA LEU A 58 -9.20 8.33 -1.82
C LEU A 58 -8.24 8.76 -0.72
N THR A 59 -8.81 9.40 0.31
CA THR A 59 -8.09 9.81 1.51
C THR A 59 -8.58 9.03 2.71
N PHE A 60 -7.63 8.52 3.49
CA PHE A 60 -7.89 7.78 4.72
C PHE A 60 -7.13 8.41 5.87
N GLU A 61 -7.78 8.47 7.02
CA GLU A 61 -7.13 8.68 8.31
C GLU A 61 -6.88 7.33 8.97
N ILE A 62 -5.67 7.11 9.46
CA ILE A 62 -5.26 5.84 10.08
C ILE A 62 -4.46 6.15 11.35
N GLU A 63 -4.66 5.38 12.41
CA GLU A 63 -3.77 5.38 13.57
C GLU A 63 -2.31 5.11 13.16
N LYS A 64 -1.39 6.02 13.54
CA LYS A 64 0.04 6.07 13.18
C LYS A 64 0.75 4.75 13.43
N GLY A 65 0.38 4.04 14.50
CA GLY A 65 0.93 2.72 14.84
C GLY A 65 0.47 1.57 13.93
N ARG A 66 -0.50 1.78 13.04
CA ARG A 66 -1.06 0.73 12.15
C ARG A 66 -0.46 0.73 10.76
N LEU A 67 0.27 1.78 10.38
CA LEU A 67 1.02 1.83 9.14
C LEU A 67 2.52 1.72 9.43
N SER A 68 3.16 0.68 8.88
CA SER A 68 4.60 0.47 9.01
C SER A 68 5.29 0.48 7.64
N PHE A 69 6.38 1.22 7.51
CA PHE A 69 7.34 1.00 6.43
C PHE A 69 8.32 -0.11 6.84
N ARG A 70 8.47 -1.13 6.00
CA ARG A 70 9.43 -2.21 6.22
C ARG A 70 10.63 -2.01 5.30
N LEU A 71 11.75 -1.56 5.88
CA LEU A 71 13.02 -1.56 5.18
C LEU A 71 13.55 -3.01 5.16
N THR A 72 13.65 -3.58 3.97
CA THR A 72 14.15 -4.95 3.78
C THR A 72 15.49 -4.87 3.07
N ALA A 73 16.52 -5.48 3.66
CA ALA A 73 17.81 -5.59 3.00
C ALA A 73 17.63 -6.29 1.64
N PRO A 74 18.32 -5.84 0.57
CA PRO A 74 18.30 -6.55 -0.68
C PRO A 74 18.74 -7.99 -0.44
N TYR A 75 18.05 -8.94 -1.07
CA TYR A 75 18.43 -10.34 -0.91
C TYR A 75 19.86 -10.55 -1.38
N SER A 76 20.68 -11.21 -0.53
CA SER A 76 22.00 -11.69 -0.92
C SER A 76 21.88 -12.67 -2.08
N GLU A 77 22.94 -12.81 -2.86
CA GLU A 77 22.98 -13.75 -3.98
C GLU A 77 22.68 -15.19 -3.53
N GLU A 78 23.22 -15.59 -2.37
CA GLU A 78 22.93 -16.89 -1.74
C GLU A 78 21.44 -17.05 -1.42
N ARG A 79 20.79 -16.02 -0.86
CA ARG A 79 19.35 -16.06 -0.56
C ARG A 79 18.52 -16.11 -1.84
N ARG A 80 18.90 -15.35 -2.89
CA ARG A 80 18.25 -15.39 -4.21
C ARG A 80 18.36 -16.79 -4.83
N SER A 81 19.53 -17.42 -4.74
CA SER A 81 19.77 -18.77 -5.24
C SER A 81 18.91 -19.81 -4.52
N LYS A 82 18.88 -19.77 -3.17
CA LYS A 82 18.03 -20.65 -2.35
C LYS A 82 16.54 -20.46 -2.66
N ALA A 83 16.07 -19.22 -2.78
CA ALA A 83 14.69 -18.92 -3.14
C ALA A 83 14.33 -19.41 -4.56
N SER A 84 15.23 -19.24 -5.52
CA SER A 84 15.07 -19.74 -6.89
C SER A 84 15.04 -21.27 -6.95
N ALA A 85 15.95 -21.94 -6.24
CA ALA A 85 15.96 -23.40 -6.13
C ALA A 85 14.66 -23.92 -5.50
N TRP A 86 14.18 -23.28 -4.44
CA TRP A 86 12.92 -23.62 -3.79
C TRP A 86 11.71 -23.43 -4.73
N ALA A 87 11.66 -22.32 -5.48
CA ALA A 87 10.60 -22.06 -6.45
C ALA A 87 10.56 -23.12 -7.56
N LYS A 88 11.74 -23.48 -8.11
CA LYS A 88 11.86 -24.55 -9.12
C LYS A 88 11.40 -25.90 -8.58
N ALA A 89 11.80 -26.26 -7.36
CA ALA A 89 11.36 -27.50 -6.71
C ALA A 89 9.85 -27.55 -6.46
N ARG A 90 9.19 -26.39 -6.36
CA ARG A 90 7.72 -26.26 -6.19
C ARG A 90 6.97 -26.01 -7.51
N GLY A 91 7.65 -26.07 -8.66
CA GLY A 91 7.04 -25.87 -9.97
C GLY A 91 6.62 -24.42 -10.26
N ILE A 92 7.08 -23.45 -9.47
CA ILE A 92 6.78 -22.03 -9.68
C ILE A 92 7.77 -21.50 -10.72
N GLN A 93 7.29 -21.21 -11.93
CA GLN A 93 8.07 -20.62 -13.01
C GLN A 93 7.87 -19.11 -13.06
N ALA A 94 8.93 -18.36 -13.38
CA ALA A 94 8.79 -16.94 -13.70
C ALA A 94 8.11 -16.82 -15.08
N GLU A 95 7.05 -16.03 -15.20
CA GLU A 95 6.50 -15.63 -16.50
C GLU A 95 7.59 -14.89 -17.30
N LYS A 96 7.70 -15.25 -18.58
CA LYS A 96 8.67 -14.68 -19.54
C LYS A 96 8.25 -13.30 -20.02
#